data_AF-A0A438I462-F1
#
_entry.id   AF-A0A438I462-F1
#
_cell.length_a   1.000
_cell.length_b   1.000
_cell.length_c   1.000
_cell.angle_alpha   90.00
_cell.angle_beta   90.00
_cell.angle_gamma   90.00
#
_symmetry.space_group_name_H-M   'P 1'
#
loop_
_entity.id
_entity.type
_entity.pdbx_description
1 polymer ?
#
loop_
_entity_poly.entity_id
_entity_poly.type
_entity_poly.pdbx_seq_one_letter_code
_entity_poly.pdbx_strand_id
1 'polypeptide(L)'
;MNVNIFWPLILNSIVFSKLVVEYDSFVVEERPGEQWIRLKKKFGEKEEIKIEVTMFDGSIPVEKSPDGIRIGQEVELHITLIVNISKGEGSDVLEFVCSAWPQSVEIVNVLVHGKDGRPNQLYMSPKFKDLDDELQESLYEFLETRGIDDDLAIFVHEYMKNKDKTEFIRWMGTVKSFIEQK
;
A
#
# COMPACT_ATOMS: atom_id res chain seq x y z
N MET A 1 -28.71 -4.78 -27.80
CA MET A 1 -28.39 -5.56 -26.60
C MET A 1 -28.84 -4.74 -25.40
N ASN A 2 -29.80 -5.24 -24.61
CA ASN A 2 -30.51 -4.41 -23.63
C ASN A 2 -29.67 -4.31 -22.34
N VAL A 3 -28.90 -3.23 -22.21
CA VAL A 3 -27.94 -3.00 -21.11
C VAL A 3 -28.64 -3.04 -19.74
N ASN A 4 -29.95 -2.81 -19.70
CA ASN A 4 -30.79 -2.76 -18.49
C ASN A 4 -30.90 -4.08 -17.70
N ILE A 5 -30.56 -5.23 -18.27
CA ILE A 5 -30.75 -6.54 -17.61
C ILE A 5 -29.55 -6.93 -16.72
N PHE A 6 -28.38 -6.30 -16.92
CA PHE A 6 -27.14 -6.68 -16.21
C PHE A 6 -26.94 -5.95 -14.86
N TRP A 7 -27.59 -4.80 -14.66
CA TRP A 7 -27.30 -3.88 -13.55
C TRP A 7 -27.91 -4.21 -12.18
N PRO A 8 -29.12 -4.80 -12.07
CA PRO A 8 -29.74 -5.02 -10.75
C PRO A 8 -29.04 -6.06 -9.87
N LEU A 9 -28.27 -6.98 -10.47
CA LEU A 9 -27.60 -8.06 -9.75
C LEU A 9 -26.25 -7.64 -9.14
N ILE A 10 -25.62 -6.57 -9.66
CA ILE A 10 -24.31 -6.09 -9.20
C ILE A 10 -24.44 -5.18 -7.96
N LEU A 11 -25.59 -4.52 -7.78
CA LEU A 11 -25.79 -3.48 -6.78
C LEU A 11 -26.40 -3.97 -5.45
N ASN A 12 -26.85 -5.23 -5.37
CA ASN A 12 -27.67 -5.73 -4.25
C ASN A 12 -26.89 -6.33 -3.06
N SER A 13 -25.57 -6.18 -2.99
CA SER A 13 -24.78 -6.64 -1.82
C SER A 13 -23.85 -5.57 -1.24
N ILE A 14 -24.20 -4.29 -1.37
CA ILE A 14 -23.36 -3.19 -0.86
C ILE A 14 -23.57 -3.05 0.65
N VAL A 15 -22.85 -3.85 1.43
CA VAL A 15 -22.51 -3.49 2.80
C VAL A 15 -21.29 -2.60 2.71
N PHE A 16 -21.46 -1.29 2.93
CA PHE A 16 -20.32 -0.40 3.17
C PHE A 16 -19.68 -0.81 4.50
N SER A 17 -18.63 -1.62 4.44
CA SER A 17 -17.76 -1.84 5.59
C SER A 17 -17.18 -0.48 5.99
N LYS A 18 -17.35 -0.11 7.26
CA LYS A 18 -16.76 1.11 7.83
C LYS A 18 -15.25 1.07 7.60
N LEU A 19 -14.72 2.04 6.85
CA LEU A 19 -13.27 2.16 6.62
C LEU A 19 -12.58 2.32 7.96
N VAL A 20 -11.52 1.55 8.16
CA VAL A 20 -10.68 1.64 9.35
C VAL A 20 -9.90 2.96 9.26
N VAL A 21 -10.09 3.85 10.23
CA VAL A 21 -9.45 5.18 10.19
C VAL A 21 -8.13 5.22 10.93
N GLU A 22 -7.81 4.19 11.71
CA GLU A 22 -6.61 4.10 12.54
C GLU A 22 -6.06 2.66 12.60
N TYR A 23 -4.74 2.51 12.57
CA TYR A 23 -4.02 1.25 12.74
C TYR A 23 -2.73 1.53 13.52
N ASP A 24 -2.49 0.87 14.66
CA ASP A 24 -1.28 1.04 15.48
C ASP A 24 -0.76 2.51 15.61
N SER A 25 -1.66 3.42 15.99
CA SER A 25 -1.40 4.88 16.09
C SER A 25 -1.12 5.60 14.76
N PHE A 26 -1.15 4.92 13.62
CA PHE A 26 -1.25 5.53 12.31
C PHE A 26 -2.68 5.99 12.07
N VAL A 27 -2.82 7.24 11.63
CA VAL A 27 -4.06 7.76 11.04
C VAL A 27 -4.05 7.38 9.56
N VAL A 28 -5.14 6.77 9.09
CA VAL A 28 -5.32 6.37 7.70
C VAL A 28 -6.11 7.46 6.96
N GLU A 29 -5.47 8.07 5.97
CA GLU A 29 -6.07 9.02 5.05
C GLU A 29 -6.36 8.33 3.72
N GLU A 30 -7.64 8.10 3.44
CA GLU A 30 -8.14 7.54 2.18
C GLU A 30 -8.95 8.58 1.41
N ARG A 31 -8.79 8.59 0.08
CA ARG A 31 -9.53 9.47 -0.81
C ARG A 31 -10.16 8.68 -1.95
N PRO A 32 -11.48 8.87 -2.17
CA PRO A 32 -12.17 8.39 -3.35
C PRO A 32 -11.45 8.68 -4.67
N GLY A 33 -11.21 7.64 -5.47
CA GLY A 33 -10.61 7.76 -6.81
C GLY A 33 -9.08 7.84 -6.84
N GLU A 34 -8.41 7.98 -5.69
CA GLU A 34 -6.96 7.81 -5.60
C GLU A 34 -6.60 6.31 -5.59
N GLN A 35 -5.51 5.92 -6.25
CA GLN A 35 -5.02 4.53 -6.29
C GLN A 35 -4.00 4.23 -5.18
N TRP A 36 -4.09 4.95 -4.06
CA TRP A 36 -3.26 4.75 -2.88
C TRP A 36 -4.03 5.22 -1.62
N ILE A 37 -3.48 4.91 -0.45
CA ILE A 37 -3.81 5.57 0.82
C ILE A 37 -2.56 6.13 1.46
N ARG A 38 -2.73 7.02 2.44
CA ARG A 38 -1.63 7.53 3.26
C ARG A 38 -1.81 7.14 4.72
N LEU A 39 -0.78 6.61 5.34
CA LEU A 39 -0.72 6.41 6.78
C LEU A 39 0.22 7.47 7.38
N LYS A 40 -0.18 8.08 8.51
CA LYS A 40 0.63 9.07 9.21
C LYS A 40 0.71 8.78 10.69
N LYS A 41 1.92 8.82 11.24
CA LYS A 41 2.18 8.63 12.67
C LYS A 41 3.29 9.57 13.12
N LYS A 42 3.22 10.02 14.37
CA LYS A 42 4.36 10.64 15.05
C LYS A 42 5.04 9.59 15.91
N PHE A 43 6.36 9.60 15.90
CA PHE A 43 7.17 8.72 16.74
C PHE A 43 8.04 9.56 17.68
N GLY A 44 7.85 9.39 18.98
CA GLY A 44 8.41 10.32 19.97
C GLY A 44 7.96 11.78 19.74
N GLU A 45 8.83 12.74 20.05
CA GLU A 45 8.46 14.17 20.03
C GLU A 45 8.57 14.83 18.66
N LYS A 46 9.55 14.41 17.83
CA LYS A 46 9.95 15.15 16.63
C LYS A 46 9.88 14.34 15.34
N GLU A 47 9.76 13.02 15.43
CA GLU A 47 9.81 12.16 14.26
C GLU A 47 8.41 12.04 13.63
N GLU A 48 8.32 12.29 12.33
CA GLU A 48 7.11 12.13 11.53
C GLU A 48 7.32 11.02 10.51
N ILE A 49 6.38 10.07 10.50
CA ILE A 49 6.34 8.93 9.58
C ILE A 49 5.15 9.12 8.64
N LYS A 50 5.40 9.02 7.35
CA LYS A 50 4.37 9.03 6.29
C LYS A 50 4.58 7.81 5.41
N ILE A 51 3.52 7.04 5.19
CA ILE A 51 3.56 5.87 4.32
C ILE A 51 2.55 6.09 3.21
N GLU A 52 3.01 6.09 1.95
CA GLU A 52 2.11 5.95 0.80
C GLU A 52 2.02 4.48 0.43
N VAL A 53 0.80 3.96 0.38
CA VAL A 53 0.50 2.54 0.14
C VAL A 53 -0.29 2.46 -1.16
N THR A 54 0.27 1.84 -2.18
CA THR A 54 -0.42 1.70 -3.47
C THR A 54 -1.59 0.73 -3.39
N MET A 55 -2.50 0.80 -4.36
CA MET A 55 -3.31 -0.36 -4.74
C MET A 55 -2.41 -1.51 -5.23
N PHE A 56 -2.99 -2.69 -5.41
CA PHE A 56 -2.27 -3.84 -5.95
C PHE A 56 -1.64 -3.51 -7.30
N ASP A 57 -0.31 -3.64 -7.38
CA ASP A 57 0.50 -3.23 -8.54
C ASP A 57 1.37 -4.37 -9.10
N GLY A 58 1.28 -5.55 -8.50
CA GLY A 58 1.89 -6.78 -9.00
C GLY A 58 1.16 -8.03 -8.49
N SER A 59 1.47 -9.18 -9.09
CA SER A 59 1.00 -10.47 -8.60
C SER A 59 1.87 -11.63 -9.05
N ILE A 60 1.83 -12.71 -8.25
CA ILE A 60 2.46 -14.00 -8.58
C ILE A 60 1.44 -15.12 -8.40
N PRO A 61 1.50 -16.19 -9.22
CA PRO A 61 0.65 -17.36 -9.04
C PRO A 61 1.05 -18.13 -7.78
N VAL A 62 0.06 -18.57 -6.99
CA VAL A 62 0.30 -19.47 -5.85
C VAL A 62 0.61 -20.87 -6.37
N GLU A 63 1.73 -21.45 -5.93
CA GLU A 63 2.08 -22.83 -6.27
C GLU A 63 1.05 -23.81 -5.66
N LYS A 64 0.67 -24.82 -6.46
CA LYS A 64 -0.44 -25.71 -6.13
C LYS A 64 -0.11 -26.61 -4.93
N SER A 65 -1.07 -26.78 -4.03
CA SER A 65 -1.09 -27.97 -3.19
C SER A 65 -1.36 -29.22 -4.06
N PRO A 66 -0.87 -30.42 -3.67
CA PRO A 66 -0.99 -31.64 -4.47
C PRO A 66 -2.42 -32.08 -4.82
N ASP A 67 -3.43 -31.58 -4.10
CA ASP A 67 -4.79 -32.14 -4.09
C ASP A 67 -5.76 -31.55 -5.14
N GLY A 68 -5.28 -30.66 -6.03
CA GLY A 68 -5.86 -30.49 -7.37
C GLY A 68 -7.32 -29.99 -7.50
N ILE A 69 -8.00 -29.56 -6.44
CA ILE A 69 -9.36 -28.99 -6.55
C ILE A 69 -9.27 -27.51 -6.94
N ARG A 70 -9.80 -27.16 -8.12
CA ARG A 70 -9.76 -25.79 -8.67
C ARG A 70 -11.02 -25.00 -8.32
N ILE A 71 -10.86 -23.91 -7.60
CA ILE A 71 -11.76 -22.74 -7.67
C ILE A 71 -10.88 -21.51 -7.88
N GLY A 72 -10.77 -21.02 -9.14
CA GLY A 72 -9.98 -19.83 -9.48
C GLY A 72 -8.47 -20.06 -9.70
N GLN A 73 -7.78 -19.04 -10.24
CA GLN A 73 -6.32 -18.90 -10.14
C GLN A 73 -6.07 -18.11 -8.86
N GLU A 74 -5.56 -18.79 -7.83
CA GLU A 74 -5.13 -18.14 -6.60
C GLU A 74 -3.80 -17.41 -6.88
N VAL A 75 -3.79 -16.11 -6.60
CA VAL A 75 -2.62 -15.24 -6.82
C VAL A 75 -2.31 -14.52 -5.53
N GLU A 76 -1.02 -14.35 -5.24
CA GLU A 76 -0.55 -13.41 -4.24
C GLU A 76 -0.41 -12.05 -4.91
N LEU A 77 -0.96 -11.03 -4.26
CA LEU A 77 -0.95 -9.67 -4.74
C LEU A 77 0.16 -8.90 -4.04
N HIS A 78 0.79 -7.99 -4.79
CA HIS A 78 1.86 -7.14 -4.32
C HIS A 78 1.35 -5.70 -4.12
N ILE A 79 1.88 -5.04 -3.10
CA ILE A 79 1.69 -3.61 -2.82
C ILE A 79 3.07 -2.96 -2.68
N THR A 80 3.27 -1.79 -3.28
CA THR A 80 4.43 -0.95 -2.98
C THR A 80 4.14 -0.03 -1.79
N LEU A 81 5.07 0.01 -0.83
CA LEU A 81 5.06 0.97 0.28
C LEU A 81 6.19 1.97 0.10
N ILE A 82 5.86 3.27 0.16
CA ILE A 82 6.85 4.35 0.19
C ILE A 82 6.81 4.96 1.59
N VAL A 83 7.82 4.64 2.41
CA VAL A 83 7.92 5.04 3.81
C VAL A 83 8.88 6.22 3.92
N ASN A 84 8.35 7.39 4.25
CA ASN A 84 9.10 8.62 4.45
C ASN A 84 9.19 8.96 5.94
N ILE A 85 10.42 9.09 6.44
CA ILE A 85 10.71 9.36 7.86
C ILE A 85 11.55 10.64 7.97
N SER A 86 11.09 11.58 8.79
CA SER A 86 11.81 12.84 9.06
C SER A 86 11.87 13.11 10.56
N LYS A 87 12.96 13.72 11.05
CA LYS A 87 13.23 13.93 12.50
C LYS A 87 12.93 15.35 12.98
N GLY A 88 12.07 16.07 12.26
CA GLY A 88 11.63 17.42 12.61
C GLY A 88 11.80 18.42 11.46
N GLU A 89 11.43 19.66 11.72
CA GLU A 89 11.46 20.70 10.69
C GLU A 89 12.87 20.96 10.16
N GLY A 90 13.02 20.89 8.83
CA GLY A 90 14.27 21.17 8.13
C GLY A 90 15.26 19.99 8.11
N SER A 91 14.90 18.83 8.68
CA SER A 91 15.71 17.61 8.54
C SER A 91 15.58 16.97 7.16
N ASP A 92 16.62 16.23 6.77
CA ASP A 92 16.55 15.33 5.63
C ASP A 92 15.49 14.25 5.85
N VAL A 93 14.98 13.71 4.75
CA VAL A 93 14.02 12.62 4.74
C VAL A 93 14.75 11.34 4.37
N LEU A 94 14.55 10.31 5.19
CA LEU A 94 14.92 8.95 4.89
C LEU A 94 13.70 8.25 4.27
N GLU A 95 13.81 7.88 3.00
CA GLU A 95 12.77 7.19 2.25
C GLU A 95 13.13 5.71 2.08
N PHE A 96 12.20 4.84 2.41
CA PHE A 96 12.28 3.41 2.09
C PHE A 96 11.24 3.09 1.03
N VAL A 97 11.67 2.37 0.01
CA VAL A 97 10.75 1.69 -0.91
C VAL A 97 10.70 0.24 -0.49
N CYS A 98 9.52 -0.22 -0.09
CA CYS A 98 9.31 -1.59 0.35
C CYS A 98 8.34 -2.33 -0.57
N SER A 99 8.59 -3.61 -0.74
CA SER A 99 7.71 -4.58 -1.37
C SER A 99 6.89 -5.26 -0.29
N ALA A 100 5.58 -5.12 -0.33
CA ALA A 100 4.68 -5.78 0.61
C ALA A 100 3.92 -6.91 -0.10
N TRP A 101 4.10 -8.11 0.42
CA TRP A 101 3.30 -9.30 0.13
C TRP A 101 2.32 -9.54 1.28
N PRO A 102 1.34 -10.46 1.15
CA PRO A 102 0.24 -10.56 2.11
C PRO A 102 0.64 -10.74 3.58
N GLN A 103 1.86 -11.22 3.85
CA GLN A 103 2.39 -11.49 5.20
C GLN A 103 3.85 -11.07 5.35
N SER A 104 4.40 -10.27 4.44
CA SER A 104 5.79 -9.83 4.55
C SER A 104 6.01 -8.44 3.99
N VAL A 105 6.94 -7.71 4.62
CA VAL A 105 7.50 -6.47 4.08
C VAL A 105 8.99 -6.63 3.82
N GLU A 106 9.41 -6.37 2.59
CA GLU A 106 10.83 -6.42 2.20
C GLU A 106 11.33 -5.03 1.79
N ILE A 107 12.46 -4.59 2.31
CA ILE A 107 13.10 -3.35 1.88
C ILE A 107 13.74 -3.57 0.51
N VAL A 108 13.35 -2.74 -0.47
CA VAL A 108 13.89 -2.77 -1.83
C VAL A 108 14.99 -1.73 -2.00
N ASN A 109 14.75 -0.52 -1.48
CA ASN A 109 15.67 0.60 -1.61
C ASN A 109 15.56 1.55 -0.41
N VAL A 110 16.66 2.24 -0.13
CA VAL A 110 16.76 3.28 0.91
C VAL A 110 17.34 4.52 0.29
N LEU A 111 16.66 5.66 0.38
CA LEU A 111 17.09 6.92 -0.22
C LEU A 111 17.14 8.02 0.84
N VAL A 112 18.01 8.99 0.63
CA VAL A 112 18.08 10.20 1.46
C VAL A 112 17.94 11.41 0.55
N HIS A 113 16.98 12.30 0.86
CA HIS A 113 16.81 13.54 0.13
C HIS A 113 16.43 14.69 1.07
N GLY A 114 16.79 15.91 0.65
CA GLY A 114 16.39 17.11 1.38
C GLY A 114 14.88 17.33 1.33
N LYS A 115 14.36 18.14 2.26
CA LYS A 115 12.93 18.46 2.39
C LYS A 115 12.30 19.04 1.12
N ASP A 116 13.09 19.71 0.27
CA ASP A 116 12.60 20.37 -0.94
C ASP A 116 12.29 19.40 -2.10
N GLY A 117 12.38 18.08 -1.87
CA GLY A 117 12.22 17.05 -2.90
C GLY A 117 13.33 17.10 -3.96
N ARG A 118 14.33 17.96 -3.77
CA ARG A 118 15.53 17.96 -4.59
C ARG A 118 16.36 16.78 -4.10
N PRO A 119 16.63 15.78 -4.95
CA PRO A 119 17.66 14.82 -4.63
C PRO A 119 18.90 15.64 -4.29
N ASN A 120 19.54 15.35 -3.16
CA ASN A 120 20.91 15.80 -2.98
C ASN A 120 21.66 15.18 -4.16
N GLN A 121 21.91 15.96 -5.21
CA GLN A 121 22.64 15.49 -6.38
C GLN A 121 23.92 14.87 -5.83
N LEU A 122 24.12 13.56 -6.02
CA LEU A 122 25.42 12.87 -6.21
C LEU A 122 25.53 11.43 -5.67
N TYR A 123 24.52 10.82 -5.05
CA TYR A 123 24.65 9.40 -4.66
C TYR A 123 23.49 8.53 -5.16
N MET A 124 23.81 7.65 -6.11
CA MET A 124 22.95 6.52 -6.46
C MET A 124 22.96 5.58 -5.25
N SER A 125 21.80 5.41 -4.61
CA SER A 125 21.73 4.48 -3.49
C SER A 125 22.09 3.06 -3.97
N PRO A 126 22.97 2.33 -3.26
CA PRO A 126 23.20 0.91 -3.55
C PRO A 126 21.88 0.16 -3.44
N LYS A 127 21.77 -0.98 -4.14
CA LYS A 127 20.62 -1.86 -3.92
C LYS A 127 20.66 -2.34 -2.47
N PHE A 128 19.51 -2.45 -1.82
CA PHE A 128 19.45 -2.90 -0.43
C PHE A 128 20.17 -4.24 -0.21
N LYS A 129 20.02 -5.19 -1.15
CA LYS A 129 20.68 -6.51 -1.13
C LYS A 129 22.20 -6.47 -1.26
N ASP A 130 22.77 -5.34 -1.68
CA ASP A 130 24.22 -5.15 -1.81
C ASP A 130 24.84 -4.53 -0.54
N LEU A 131 24.02 -4.18 0.47
CA LEU A 131 24.48 -3.70 1.78
C LEU A 131 25.02 -4.85 2.64
N ASP A 132 25.84 -4.53 3.64
CA ASP A 132 26.26 -5.53 4.63
C ASP A 132 25.09 -6.04 5.47
N ASP A 133 25.16 -7.30 5.90
CA ASP A 133 24.05 -7.98 6.59
C ASP A 133 23.65 -7.29 7.91
N GLU A 134 24.63 -6.77 8.67
CA GLU A 134 24.40 -6.06 9.93
C GLU A 134 23.66 -4.72 9.71
N LEU A 135 23.99 -4.01 8.64
CA LEU A 135 23.26 -2.80 8.22
C LEU A 135 21.85 -3.15 7.72
N GLN A 136 21.67 -4.23 6.96
CA GLN A 136 20.35 -4.67 6.53
C GLN A 136 19.45 -4.98 7.74
N GLU A 137 19.96 -5.74 8.71
CA GLU A 137 19.25 -6.07 9.96
C GLU A 137 18.88 -4.79 10.74
N SER A 138 19.84 -3.87 10.90
CA SER A 138 19.61 -2.59 11.59
C SER A 138 18.53 -1.73 10.92
N LEU A 139 18.41 -1.78 9.59
CA LEU A 139 17.40 -1.04 8.83
C LEU A 139 16.00 -1.67 8.97
N TYR A 140 15.90 -3.00 9.04
CA TYR A 140 14.65 -3.68 9.37
C TYR A 140 14.22 -3.37 10.80
N GLU A 141 15.10 -3.54 11.79
CA GLU A 141 14.80 -3.20 13.19
C GLU A 141 14.34 -1.74 13.35
N PHE A 142 14.94 -0.83 12.58
CA PHE A 142 14.56 0.58 12.55
C PHE A 142 13.11 0.79 12.08
N LEU A 143 12.67 0.07 11.05
CA LEU A 143 11.29 0.12 10.54
C LEU A 143 10.30 -0.58 11.49
N GLU A 144 10.64 -1.77 11.97
CA GLU A 144 9.80 -2.55 12.89
C GLU A 144 9.51 -1.80 14.18
N THR A 145 10.53 -1.14 14.76
CA THR A 145 10.36 -0.30 15.97
C THR A 145 9.31 0.81 15.78
N ARG A 146 9.02 1.19 14.53
CA ARG A 146 8.04 2.24 14.17
C ARG A 146 6.67 1.68 13.78
N GLY A 147 6.51 0.36 13.76
CA GLY A 147 5.30 -0.35 13.34
C GLY A 147 5.21 -0.51 11.81
N ILE A 148 6.36 -0.57 11.12
CA ILE A 148 6.46 -0.96 9.71
C ILE A 148 7.04 -2.37 9.68
N ASP A 149 6.15 -3.36 9.77
CA ASP A 149 6.44 -4.78 9.95
C ASP A 149 5.46 -5.64 9.14
N ASP A 150 5.52 -6.96 9.33
CA ASP A 150 4.66 -7.92 8.63
C ASP A 150 3.17 -7.78 9.02
N ASP A 151 2.87 -7.32 10.24
CA ASP A 151 1.50 -7.02 10.66
C ASP A 151 0.92 -5.82 9.90
N LEU A 152 1.75 -4.80 9.64
CA LEU A 152 1.37 -3.71 8.74
C LEU A 152 1.06 -4.23 7.34
N ALA A 153 1.85 -5.18 6.81
CA ALA A 153 1.59 -5.83 5.52
C ALA A 153 0.19 -6.46 5.48
N ILE A 154 -0.17 -7.25 6.50
CA ILE A 154 -1.48 -7.89 6.61
C ILE A 154 -2.59 -6.83 6.62
N PHE A 155 -2.42 -5.78 7.42
CA PHE A 155 -3.39 -4.68 7.51
C PHE A 155 -3.61 -3.99 6.17
N VAL A 156 -2.54 -3.56 5.49
CA VAL A 156 -2.67 -2.80 4.24
C VAL A 156 -3.24 -3.66 3.11
N HIS A 157 -2.96 -4.97 3.08
CA HIS A 157 -3.57 -5.88 2.13
C HIS A 157 -5.08 -5.99 2.32
N GLU A 158 -5.55 -6.15 3.56
CA GLU A 158 -6.98 -6.21 3.84
C GLU A 158 -7.66 -4.85 3.55
N TYR A 159 -6.97 -3.75 3.84
CA TYR A 159 -7.45 -2.42 3.49
C TYR A 159 -7.61 -2.25 1.98
N MET A 160 -6.59 -2.62 1.20
CA MET A 160 -6.61 -2.50 -0.26
C MET A 160 -7.66 -3.38 -0.91
N LYS A 161 -7.94 -4.59 -0.40
CA LYS A 161 -9.05 -5.42 -0.89
C LYS A 161 -10.39 -4.69 -0.77
N ASN A 162 -10.61 -3.96 0.31
CA ASN A 162 -11.86 -3.23 0.53
C ASN A 162 -11.93 -1.94 -0.28
N LYS A 163 -10.79 -1.22 -0.41
CA LYS A 163 -10.69 -0.06 -1.31
C LYS A 163 -10.92 -0.46 -2.77
N ASP A 164 -10.28 -1.51 -3.25
CA ASP A 164 -10.41 -1.98 -4.64
C ASP A 164 -11.86 -2.30 -5.02
N LYS A 165 -12.58 -3.04 -4.16
CA LYS A 165 -14.02 -3.29 -4.34
C LYS A 165 -14.83 -1.99 -4.39
N THR A 166 -14.53 -1.04 -3.50
CA THR A 166 -15.24 0.24 -3.41
C THR A 166 -14.99 1.11 -4.64
N GLU A 167 -13.73 1.18 -5.11
CA GLU A 167 -13.36 1.91 -6.31
C GLU A 167 -13.94 1.27 -7.56
N PHE A 168 -13.98 -0.06 -7.64
CA PHE A 168 -14.63 -0.77 -8.74
C PHE A 168 -16.12 -0.42 -8.83
N ILE A 169 -16.84 -0.43 -7.71
CA ILE A 169 -18.27 -0.03 -7.67
C ILE A 169 -18.44 1.43 -8.10
N ARG A 170 -17.59 2.32 -7.61
CA ARG A 170 -17.60 3.74 -7.98
C ARG A 170 -17.37 3.93 -9.48
N TRP A 171 -16.34 3.27 -10.02
CA TRP A 171 -16.01 3.30 -11.43
C TRP A 171 -17.17 2.79 -12.29
N MET A 172 -17.78 1.66 -11.92
CA MET A 172 -18.96 1.11 -12.59
C MET A 172 -20.13 2.11 -12.62
N GLY A 173 -20.38 2.80 -11.50
CA GLY A 173 -21.38 3.87 -11.41
C GLY A 173 -21.08 5.04 -12.35
N THR A 174 -19.82 5.47 -12.43
CA THR A 174 -19.37 6.53 -13.34
C THR A 174 -19.53 6.11 -14.81
N VAL A 175 -19.09 4.89 -15.17
CA VAL A 175 -19.20 4.35 -16.54
C VAL A 175 -20.66 4.27 -16.97
N LYS A 176 -21.53 3.75 -16.10
CA LYS A 176 -22.98 3.70 -16.37
C LYS A 176 -23.53 5.10 -16.65
N SER A 177 -23.23 6.05 -15.77
CA SER A 177 -23.71 7.44 -15.89
C SER A 177 -23.22 8.09 -17.19
N PHE A 178 -21.99 7.80 -17.61
CA PHE A 178 -21.43 8.30 -18.87
C PHE A 178 -22.13 7.71 -20.10
N ILE A 179 -22.42 6.40 -20.11
CA ILE A 179 -23.11 5.73 -21.23
C ILE A 179 -24.57 6.16 -21.35
N GLU A 180 -25.23 6.47 -20.23
CA GLU A 180 -26.64 6.88 -20.20
C GLU A 180 -26.86 8.37 -20.54
N GLN A 181 -25.81 9.19 -20.53
CA GLN A 181 -25.87 10.58 -21.01
C GLN A 181 -26.08 10.60 -22.53
N LYS A 182 -27.12 11.31 -22.98
CA LYS A 182 -27.47 11.51 -24.39
C LYS A 182 -26.79 12.73 -24.99
#